data_AF-A0A0W0HPW6-F1
#
_entry.id   AF-A0A0W0HPW6-F1
#
_cell.length_a   1.000
_cell.length_b   1.000
_cell.length_c   1.000
_cell.angle_alpha   90.00
_cell.angle_beta   90.00
_cell.angle_gamma   90.00
#
_symmetry.space_group_name_H-M   'P 1'
#
loop_
_entity.id
_entity.type
_entity.pdbx_description
1 polymer ?
#
loop_
_entity_poly.entity_id
_entity_poly.type
_entity_poly.pdbx_seq_one_letter_code
_entity_poly.pdbx_strand_id
1 'polypeptide(L)'
;MKPVRLGDLSVGFVQSLADAVHSHGLDPQPLLLQYGLDPARLAEAGARLSIPRYMRLGHAAIQLTGNPGLGLRMGQLSRLSQAGLAGVTAAQAPNVREAARALTRFEALYGSNYRGQSSFHEDAEGAWLRFYSISPYNAYNRFVVDSIIAGWLQQLSSLAQQPVQAQRIDIEFEAPEYSEQYSVLGDSPVHFGADANQLRLNQPTLGLRNPQHCPSTWQLLLKLCEQELEQLTRTRSLRERITRLLGPMLNGGREPDLEEVAARLKLPTWTLRRKLADEGTQFRAILNDTRRDLAMTYIRDTELAFGEIAYLLGFASAQAFQRAFRRWNNQTPGEFRRSQRHSA
;
A
#
# COMPACT_ATOMS: atom_id res chain seq x y z
N MET A 1 -6.91 16.94 17.00
CA MET A 1 -6.46 16.60 15.62
C MET A 1 -6.05 15.13 15.62
N LYS A 2 -6.49 14.30 14.65
CA LYS A 2 -6.09 12.88 14.62
C LYS A 2 -4.64 12.76 14.12
N PRO A 3 -3.77 12.00 14.80
CA PRO A 3 -2.37 11.83 14.37
C PRO A 3 -2.28 11.12 13.02
N VAL A 4 -1.27 11.48 12.21
CA VAL A 4 -0.97 10.79 10.95
C VAL A 4 -0.66 9.31 11.25
N ARG A 5 -1.46 8.41 10.67
CA ARG A 5 -1.22 6.96 10.72
C ARG A 5 -0.52 6.52 9.45
N LEU A 6 0.29 5.45 9.53
CA LEU A 6 0.90 4.85 8.34
C LEU A 6 -0.13 4.35 7.32
N GLY A 7 -1.36 4.12 7.79
CA GLY A 7 -2.47 3.73 6.95
C GLY A 7 -3.24 2.55 7.52
N ASP A 8 -4.21 2.10 6.75
CA ASP A 8 -4.98 0.90 7.01
C ASP A 8 -5.44 0.25 5.70
N LEU A 9 -5.89 -0.99 5.81
CA LEU A 9 -6.47 -1.76 4.72
C LEU A 9 -7.68 -2.55 5.21
N SER A 10 -8.51 -2.98 4.26
CA SER A 10 -9.64 -3.87 4.49
C SER A 10 -9.20 -5.16 5.17
N VAL A 11 -9.94 -5.62 6.19
CA VAL A 11 -9.72 -6.95 6.76
C VAL A 11 -9.95 -8.08 5.75
N GLY A 12 -10.54 -7.79 4.58
CA GLY A 12 -10.67 -8.76 3.48
C GLY A 12 -9.35 -9.38 3.05
N PHE A 13 -8.23 -8.66 3.13
CA PHE A 13 -6.90 -9.22 2.82
C PHE A 13 -6.40 -10.22 3.85
N VAL A 14 -6.96 -10.22 5.07
CA VAL A 14 -6.66 -11.24 6.08
C VAL A 14 -7.14 -12.62 5.61
N GLN A 15 -8.21 -12.67 4.79
CA GLN A 15 -8.72 -13.93 4.24
C GLN A 15 -7.70 -14.60 3.32
N SER A 16 -7.05 -13.86 2.41
CA SER A 16 -6.02 -14.43 1.53
C SER A 16 -4.78 -14.87 2.32
N LEU A 17 -4.44 -14.18 3.41
CA LEU A 17 -3.37 -14.61 4.30
C LEU A 17 -3.73 -15.91 5.05
N ALA A 18 -4.97 -16.02 5.54
CA ALA A 18 -5.49 -17.22 6.17
C ALA A 18 -5.48 -18.40 5.20
N ASP A 19 -5.95 -18.19 3.95
CA ASP A 19 -5.89 -19.18 2.88
C ASP A 19 -4.43 -19.61 2.58
N ALA A 20 -3.49 -18.67 2.58
CA ALA A 20 -2.07 -18.97 2.38
C ALA A 20 -1.50 -19.86 3.49
N VAL A 21 -1.72 -19.51 4.76
CA VAL A 21 -1.31 -20.31 5.92
C VAL A 21 -1.97 -21.70 5.87
N HIS A 22 -3.27 -21.77 5.55
CA HIS A 22 -4.00 -23.02 5.42
C HIS A 22 -3.44 -23.91 4.30
N SER A 23 -2.98 -23.31 3.19
CA SER A 23 -2.36 -24.07 2.10
C SER A 23 -1.02 -24.73 2.47
N HIS A 24 -0.44 -24.36 3.61
CA HIS A 24 0.71 -25.04 4.22
C HIS A 24 0.32 -26.10 5.26
N GLY A 25 -0.96 -26.45 5.37
CA GLY A 25 -1.46 -27.46 6.31
C GLY A 25 -1.54 -26.96 7.77
N LEU A 26 -1.50 -25.65 7.98
CA LEU A 26 -1.52 -25.02 9.31
C LEU A 26 -2.86 -24.32 9.55
N ASP A 27 -3.31 -24.28 10.81
CA ASP A 27 -4.49 -23.52 11.20
C ASP A 27 -4.14 -22.03 11.39
N PRO A 28 -4.73 -21.10 10.59
CA PRO A 28 -4.50 -19.68 10.78
C PRO A 28 -5.17 -19.10 12.04
N GLN A 29 -6.19 -19.76 12.61
CA GLN A 29 -7.04 -19.18 13.65
C GLN A 29 -6.28 -18.73 14.91
N PRO A 30 -5.34 -19.52 15.49
CA PRO A 30 -4.58 -19.08 16.65
C PRO A 30 -3.78 -17.80 16.39
N LEU A 31 -3.19 -17.69 15.19
CA LEU A 31 -2.45 -16.49 14.78
C LEU A 31 -3.39 -15.30 14.63
N LEU A 32 -4.55 -15.46 13.98
CA LEU A 32 -5.51 -14.38 13.81
C LEU A 32 -6.03 -13.85 15.16
N LEU A 33 -6.31 -14.75 16.11
CA LEU A 33 -6.76 -14.39 17.46
C LEU A 33 -5.71 -13.60 18.25
N GLN A 34 -4.42 -13.93 18.15
CA GLN A 34 -3.34 -13.14 18.76
C GLN A 34 -3.33 -11.68 18.25
N TYR A 35 -3.80 -11.46 17.03
CA TYR A 35 -3.93 -10.15 16.43
C TYR A 35 -5.33 -9.55 16.59
N GLY A 36 -6.20 -10.13 17.42
CA GLY A 36 -7.56 -9.64 17.67
C GLY A 36 -8.45 -9.68 16.41
N LEU A 37 -8.24 -10.68 15.55
CA LEU A 37 -8.99 -10.90 14.32
C LEU A 37 -9.85 -12.16 14.48
N ASP A 38 -10.83 -12.09 15.37
CA ASP A 38 -11.84 -13.14 15.51
C ASP A 38 -12.84 -13.14 14.33
N PRO A 39 -13.65 -14.21 14.17
CA PRO A 39 -14.62 -14.29 13.08
C PRO A 39 -15.62 -13.13 13.03
N ALA A 40 -16.01 -12.58 14.19
CA ALA A 40 -16.95 -11.46 14.25
C ALA A 40 -16.30 -10.18 13.69
N ARG A 41 -15.04 -9.91 14.04
CA ARG A 41 -14.27 -8.78 13.52
C ARG A 41 -14.01 -8.90 12.02
N LEU A 42 -13.80 -10.11 11.51
CA LEU A 42 -13.61 -10.35 10.08
C LEU A 42 -14.91 -10.22 9.27
N ALA A 43 -16.07 -10.45 9.90
CA ALA A 43 -17.39 -10.29 9.29
C ALA A 43 -17.93 -8.84 9.38
N GLU A 44 -17.32 -7.97 10.18
CA GLU A 44 -17.75 -6.58 10.36
C GLU A 44 -17.57 -5.78 9.05
N ALA A 45 -18.67 -5.22 8.56
CA ALA A 45 -18.68 -4.41 7.35
C ALA A 45 -17.76 -3.19 7.49
N GLY A 46 -16.85 -3.02 6.53
CA GLY A 46 -15.90 -1.90 6.52
C GLY A 46 -14.80 -1.99 7.58
N ALA A 47 -14.65 -3.12 8.29
CA ALA A 47 -13.57 -3.31 9.23
C ALA A 47 -12.20 -3.10 8.56
N ARG A 48 -11.38 -2.28 9.22
CA ARG A 48 -10.02 -1.95 8.79
C ARG A 48 -8.99 -2.50 9.77
N LEU A 49 -7.82 -2.84 9.24
CA LEU A 49 -6.62 -3.22 9.97
C LEU A 49 -5.50 -2.23 9.65
N SER A 50 -4.82 -1.72 10.68
CA SER A 50 -3.72 -0.78 10.45
C SER A 50 -2.55 -1.46 9.74
N ILE A 51 -1.88 -0.73 8.85
CA ILE A 51 -0.71 -1.25 8.09
C ILE A 51 0.34 -1.87 9.02
N PRO A 52 0.74 -1.27 10.16
CA PRO A 52 1.71 -1.90 11.03
C PRO A 52 1.24 -3.22 11.65
N ARG A 53 -0.04 -3.34 12.02
CA ARG A 53 -0.60 -4.61 12.51
C ARG A 53 -0.59 -5.65 11.40
N TYR A 54 -0.96 -5.27 10.18
CA TYR A 54 -0.94 -6.17 9.03
C TYR A 54 0.48 -6.64 8.68
N MET A 55 1.48 -5.75 8.73
CA MET A 55 2.88 -6.13 8.50
C MET A 55 3.39 -7.12 9.55
N ARG A 56 3.07 -6.91 10.84
CA ARG A 56 3.43 -7.86 11.91
C ARG A 56 2.70 -9.20 11.76
N LEU A 57 1.42 -9.17 11.36
CA LEU A 57 0.66 -10.37 11.06
C LEU A 57 1.31 -11.18 9.92
N GLY A 58 1.70 -10.51 8.83
CA GLY A 58 2.44 -11.14 7.73
C GLY A 58 3.78 -11.73 8.18
N HIS A 59 4.52 -11.04 9.05
CA HIS A 59 5.74 -11.59 9.65
C HIS A 59 5.49 -12.90 10.38
N ALA A 60 4.51 -12.87 11.28
CA ALA A 60 4.19 -14.00 12.13
C ALA A 60 3.70 -15.18 11.28
N ALA A 61 2.97 -14.93 10.19
CA ALA A 61 2.59 -15.95 9.23
C ALA A 61 3.80 -16.55 8.49
N ILE A 62 4.79 -15.74 8.10
CA ILE A 62 6.05 -16.23 7.51
C ILE A 62 6.80 -17.11 8.51
N GLN A 63 6.91 -16.69 9.77
CA GLN A 63 7.57 -17.49 10.82
C GLN A 63 6.82 -18.80 11.10
N LEU A 64 5.49 -18.73 11.17
CA LEU A 64 4.63 -19.89 11.41
C LEU A 64 4.73 -20.94 10.29
N THR A 65 4.80 -20.50 9.04
CA THR A 65 4.86 -21.38 7.86
C THR A 65 6.29 -21.80 7.48
N GLY A 66 7.31 -21.10 8.00
CA GLY A 66 8.69 -21.23 7.55
C GLY A 66 8.91 -20.83 6.08
N ASN A 67 7.94 -20.18 5.44
CA ASN A 67 7.99 -19.84 4.02
C ASN A 67 8.25 -18.34 3.80
N PRO A 68 9.47 -17.92 3.42
CA PRO A 68 9.74 -16.51 3.15
C PRO A 68 9.00 -15.97 1.90
N GLY A 69 8.61 -16.82 0.96
CA GLY A 69 7.81 -16.47 -0.22
C GLY A 69 6.30 -16.54 -0.02
N LEU A 70 5.82 -16.57 1.24
CA LEU A 70 4.38 -16.65 1.56
C LEU A 70 3.54 -15.56 0.87
N GLY A 71 4.12 -14.39 0.58
CA GLY A 71 3.45 -13.31 -0.13
C GLY A 71 3.02 -13.72 -1.54
N LEU A 72 3.88 -14.42 -2.28
CA LEU A 72 3.54 -14.95 -3.61
C LEU A 72 2.33 -15.91 -3.51
N ARG A 73 2.35 -16.80 -2.52
CA ARG A 73 1.27 -17.76 -2.28
C ARG A 73 -0.04 -17.05 -1.90
N MET A 74 0.04 -16.04 -1.03
CA MET A 74 -1.09 -15.20 -0.67
C MET A 74 -1.70 -14.52 -1.90
N GLY A 75 -0.87 -13.97 -2.80
CA GLY A 75 -1.34 -13.34 -4.03
C GLY A 75 -2.06 -14.31 -4.97
N GLN A 76 -1.54 -15.54 -5.13
CA GLN A 76 -2.22 -16.60 -5.92
C GLN A 76 -3.59 -17.01 -5.37
N LEU A 77 -3.84 -16.79 -4.08
CA LEU A 77 -5.12 -17.10 -3.42
C LEU A 77 -6.01 -15.85 -3.30
N SER A 78 -5.57 -14.72 -3.85
CA SER A 78 -6.32 -13.47 -3.79
C SER A 78 -7.57 -13.51 -4.67
N ARG A 79 -8.61 -12.82 -4.21
CA ARG A 79 -9.92 -12.74 -4.87
C ARG A 79 -10.33 -11.29 -4.95
N LEU A 80 -10.99 -10.91 -6.04
CA LEU A 80 -11.49 -9.55 -6.23
C LEU A 80 -12.39 -9.10 -5.07
N SER A 81 -13.23 -9.99 -4.52
CA SER A 81 -14.11 -9.66 -3.39
C SER A 81 -13.39 -9.15 -2.13
N GLN A 82 -12.11 -9.49 -1.94
CA GLN A 82 -11.32 -9.04 -0.78
C GLN A 82 -11.00 -7.53 -0.83
N ALA A 83 -11.00 -6.95 -2.04
CA ALA A 83 -10.88 -5.50 -2.26
C ALA A 83 -12.23 -4.75 -2.14
N GLY A 84 -13.28 -5.42 -1.63
CA GLY A 84 -14.58 -4.81 -1.37
C GLY A 84 -15.24 -4.24 -2.62
N LEU A 85 -15.84 -3.05 -2.50
CA LEU A 85 -16.57 -2.41 -3.61
C LEU A 85 -15.71 -2.21 -4.86
N ALA A 86 -14.43 -1.81 -4.71
CA ALA A 86 -13.52 -1.64 -5.84
C ALA A 86 -13.29 -2.96 -6.59
N GLY A 87 -13.11 -4.06 -5.84
CA GLY A 87 -12.89 -5.37 -6.42
C GLY A 87 -14.15 -5.98 -7.06
N VAL A 88 -15.32 -5.84 -6.42
CA VAL A 88 -16.61 -6.23 -7.03
C VAL A 88 -16.89 -5.42 -8.30
N THR A 89 -16.52 -4.15 -8.31
CA THR A 89 -16.58 -3.30 -9.51
C THR A 89 -15.64 -3.83 -10.58
N ALA A 90 -14.37 -4.08 -10.25
CA ALA A 90 -13.40 -4.66 -11.17
C ALA A 90 -13.85 -6.02 -11.73
N ALA A 91 -14.54 -6.86 -10.95
CA ALA A 91 -15.10 -8.14 -11.39
C ALA A 91 -16.19 -8.00 -12.47
N GLN A 92 -16.75 -6.80 -12.64
CA GLN A 92 -17.71 -6.46 -13.68
C GLN A 92 -17.08 -5.62 -14.81
N ALA A 93 -15.77 -5.38 -14.79
CA ALA A 93 -15.10 -4.66 -15.86
C ALA A 93 -15.21 -5.40 -17.20
N PRO A 94 -15.32 -4.72 -18.34
CA PRO A 94 -15.48 -5.35 -19.65
C PRO A 94 -14.24 -6.13 -20.14
N ASN A 95 -13.06 -5.82 -19.61
CA ASN A 95 -11.79 -6.44 -19.97
C ASN A 95 -10.73 -6.21 -18.88
N VAL A 96 -9.57 -6.85 -19.05
CA VAL A 96 -8.41 -6.75 -18.16
C VAL A 96 -7.95 -5.31 -17.94
N ARG A 97 -7.92 -4.48 -18.98
CA ARG A 97 -7.54 -3.05 -18.87
C ARG A 97 -8.43 -2.30 -17.88
N GLU A 98 -9.74 -2.41 -18.06
CA GLU A 98 -10.71 -1.71 -17.21
C GLU A 98 -10.71 -2.24 -15.78
N ALA A 99 -10.44 -3.54 -15.57
CA ALA A 99 -10.27 -4.09 -14.23
C ALA A 99 -9.02 -3.53 -13.53
N ALA A 100 -7.88 -3.50 -14.22
CA ALA A 100 -6.65 -2.92 -13.69
C ALA A 100 -6.81 -1.43 -13.36
N ARG A 101 -7.48 -0.67 -14.23
CA ARG A 101 -7.85 0.73 -13.97
C ARG A 101 -8.76 0.87 -12.76
N ALA A 102 -9.79 0.04 -12.62
CA ALA A 102 -10.70 0.10 -11.47
C ALA A 102 -9.99 -0.21 -10.14
N LEU A 103 -9.19 -1.27 -10.10
CA LEU A 103 -8.45 -1.66 -8.89
C LEU A 103 -7.51 -0.55 -8.43
N THR A 104 -6.76 0.05 -9.36
CA THR A 104 -5.80 1.12 -9.03
C THR A 104 -6.48 2.45 -8.72
N ARG A 105 -7.52 2.83 -9.47
CA ARG A 105 -8.27 4.08 -9.27
C ARG A 105 -8.98 4.12 -7.92
N PHE A 106 -9.57 3.00 -7.52
CA PHE A 106 -10.38 2.90 -6.31
C PHE A 106 -9.62 2.26 -5.13
N GLU A 107 -8.28 2.23 -5.19
CA GLU A 107 -7.42 1.67 -4.14
C GLU A 107 -7.76 2.22 -2.75
N ALA A 108 -8.02 3.54 -2.65
CA ALA A 108 -8.40 4.21 -1.42
C ALA A 108 -9.64 3.61 -0.71
N LEU A 109 -10.52 2.92 -1.44
CA LEU A 109 -11.71 2.27 -0.88
C LEU A 109 -11.38 1.01 -0.08
N TYR A 110 -10.25 0.35 -0.36
CA TYR A 110 -9.84 -0.88 0.34
C TYR A 110 -8.48 -0.77 1.03
N GLY A 111 -7.68 0.25 0.74
CA GLY A 111 -6.35 0.43 1.30
C GLY A 111 -5.87 1.86 1.17
N SER A 112 -5.20 2.35 2.21
CA SER A 112 -4.45 3.60 2.16
C SER A 112 -3.17 3.35 2.91
N ASN A 113 -2.02 3.36 2.22
CA ASN A 113 -0.73 3.14 2.82
C ASN A 113 0.22 4.29 2.44
N TYR A 114 0.83 4.91 3.45
CA TYR A 114 1.82 5.96 3.24
C TYR A 114 3.10 5.44 2.58
N ARG A 115 3.37 4.14 2.75
CA ARG A 115 4.56 3.42 2.27
C ARG A 115 4.30 2.56 1.03
N GLY A 116 3.09 2.63 0.47
CA GLY A 116 2.63 1.70 -0.55
C GLY A 116 1.52 2.29 -1.42
N GLN A 117 1.75 2.47 -2.72
CA GLN A 117 0.72 2.99 -3.64
C GLN A 117 0.77 2.31 -4.99
N SER A 118 -0.40 2.01 -5.53
CA SER A 118 -0.57 1.38 -6.83
C SER A 118 -0.83 2.43 -7.91
N SER A 119 -0.39 2.15 -9.12
CA SER A 119 -0.59 3.02 -10.28
C SER A 119 -0.69 2.22 -11.56
N PHE A 120 -1.42 2.78 -12.53
CA PHE A 120 -1.61 2.19 -13.85
C PHE A 120 -1.20 3.21 -14.92
N HIS A 121 -0.23 2.84 -15.75
CA HIS A 121 0.36 3.71 -16.76
C HIS A 121 0.27 3.06 -18.13
N GLU A 122 -0.35 3.73 -19.09
CA GLU A 122 -0.51 3.23 -20.46
C GLU A 122 0.43 3.93 -21.43
N ASP A 123 0.84 3.19 -22.45
CA ASP A 123 1.60 3.67 -23.59
C ASP A 123 1.15 2.96 -24.89
N ALA A 124 1.88 3.17 -25.98
CA ALA A 124 1.53 2.62 -27.28
C ALA A 124 1.55 1.08 -27.34
N GLU A 125 2.39 0.43 -26.52
CA GLU A 125 2.64 -1.01 -26.57
C GLU A 125 1.83 -1.80 -25.53
N GLY A 126 1.25 -1.12 -24.53
CA GLY A 126 0.45 -1.76 -23.50
C GLY A 126 0.29 -0.91 -22.25
N ALA A 127 0.46 -1.53 -21.10
CA ALA A 127 0.35 -0.86 -19.81
C ALA A 127 1.24 -1.47 -18.73
N TRP A 128 1.65 -0.62 -17.79
CA TRP A 128 2.35 -0.98 -16.57
C TRP A 128 1.39 -0.87 -15.38
N LEU A 129 1.25 -1.97 -14.62
CA LEU A 129 0.76 -1.91 -13.25
C LEU A 129 1.98 -1.81 -12.35
N ARG A 130 2.07 -0.73 -11.58
CA ARG A 130 3.24 -0.43 -10.74
C ARG A 130 2.81 -0.29 -9.29
N PHE A 131 3.56 -0.94 -8.41
CA PHE A 131 3.44 -0.79 -6.96
C PHE A 131 4.68 -0.10 -6.40
N TYR A 132 4.51 1.13 -5.95
CA TYR A 132 5.53 1.80 -5.13
C TYR A 132 5.53 1.16 -3.74
N SER A 133 6.68 0.66 -3.30
CA SER A 133 6.92 0.22 -1.92
C SER A 133 8.15 0.93 -1.41
N ILE A 134 8.14 1.34 -0.14
CA ILE A 134 9.28 2.10 0.39
C ILE A 134 10.51 1.20 0.65
N SER A 135 11.67 1.64 0.16
CA SER A 135 12.99 1.06 0.40
C SER A 135 13.66 1.64 1.67
N PRO A 136 14.56 0.92 2.38
CA PRO A 136 15.11 -0.42 2.09
C PRO A 136 14.11 -1.57 2.33
N TYR A 137 14.28 -2.65 1.58
CA TYR A 137 13.42 -3.83 1.63
C TYR A 137 13.83 -4.81 2.74
N ASN A 138 12.95 -5.00 3.71
CA ASN A 138 12.98 -6.12 4.65
C ASN A 138 11.97 -7.21 4.22
N ALA A 139 11.89 -8.30 4.99
CA ALA A 139 10.95 -9.40 4.73
C ALA A 139 9.47 -8.93 4.60
N TYR A 140 9.06 -7.87 5.30
CA TYR A 140 7.69 -7.33 5.22
C TYR A 140 7.43 -6.62 3.92
N ASN A 141 8.37 -5.77 3.51
CA ASN A 141 8.25 -5.03 2.26
C ASN A 141 8.24 -5.99 1.07
N ARG A 142 9.09 -7.03 1.09
CA ARG A 142 9.08 -8.09 0.08
C ARG A 142 7.77 -8.84 0.05
N PHE A 143 7.29 -9.31 1.21
CA PHE A 143 5.98 -9.96 1.35
C PHE A 143 4.85 -9.13 0.73
N VAL A 144 4.79 -7.82 0.98
CA VAL A 144 3.74 -6.95 0.41
C VAL A 144 3.87 -6.82 -1.11
N VAL A 145 5.09 -6.61 -1.63
CA VAL A 145 5.33 -6.54 -3.09
C VAL A 145 4.91 -7.85 -3.75
N ASP A 146 5.36 -8.98 -3.21
CA ASP A 146 5.06 -10.32 -3.70
C ASP A 146 3.55 -10.58 -3.75
N SER A 147 2.85 -10.27 -2.67
CA SER A 147 1.39 -10.41 -2.58
C SER A 147 0.64 -9.55 -3.60
N ILE A 148 1.11 -8.34 -3.87
CA ILE A 148 0.45 -7.42 -4.82
C ILE A 148 0.70 -7.85 -6.25
N ILE A 149 1.94 -8.15 -6.64
CA ILE A 149 2.29 -8.56 -8.00
C ILE A 149 1.59 -9.88 -8.35
N ALA A 150 1.71 -10.90 -7.48
CA ALA A 150 1.02 -12.17 -7.67
C ALA A 150 -0.51 -12.00 -7.63
N GLY A 151 -1.00 -11.11 -6.74
CA GLY A 151 -2.42 -10.81 -6.61
C GLY A 151 -3.04 -10.21 -7.86
N TRP A 152 -2.36 -9.26 -8.51
CA TRP A 152 -2.85 -8.68 -9.76
C TRP A 152 -2.96 -9.72 -10.87
N LEU A 153 -1.94 -10.57 -11.07
CA LEU A 153 -2.02 -11.62 -12.08
C LEU A 153 -3.17 -12.59 -11.78
N GLN A 154 -3.34 -13.02 -10.54
CA GLN A 154 -4.43 -13.91 -10.15
C GLN A 154 -5.81 -13.29 -10.35
N GLN A 155 -5.99 -12.04 -9.94
CA GLN A 155 -7.27 -11.33 -10.02
C GLN A 155 -7.66 -11.06 -11.48
N LEU A 156 -6.71 -10.62 -12.31
CA LEU A 156 -6.93 -10.39 -13.74
C LEU A 156 -7.15 -11.70 -14.50
N SER A 157 -6.45 -12.78 -14.13
CA SER A 157 -6.70 -14.11 -14.69
C SER A 157 -8.11 -14.60 -14.35
N SER A 158 -8.53 -14.41 -13.09
CA SER A 158 -9.85 -14.81 -12.61
C SER A 158 -10.97 -14.06 -13.35
N LEU A 159 -10.77 -12.77 -13.62
CA LEU A 159 -11.68 -11.94 -14.43
C LEU A 159 -11.79 -12.44 -15.87
N ALA A 160 -10.65 -12.70 -16.52
CA ALA A 160 -10.59 -13.14 -17.92
C ALA A 160 -10.97 -14.63 -18.10
N GLN A 161 -11.17 -15.36 -16.99
CA GLN A 161 -11.38 -16.81 -16.93
C GLN A 161 -10.29 -17.62 -17.65
N GLN A 162 -9.07 -17.09 -17.69
CA GLN A 162 -7.90 -17.72 -18.31
C GLN A 162 -6.61 -17.11 -17.72
N PRO A 163 -5.46 -17.80 -17.79
CA PRO A 163 -4.20 -17.26 -17.31
C PRO A 163 -3.82 -15.95 -18.02
N VAL A 164 -3.64 -14.89 -17.24
CA VAL A 164 -3.04 -13.64 -17.68
C VAL A 164 -1.53 -13.73 -17.45
N GLN A 165 -0.77 -13.69 -18.54
CA GLN A 165 0.68 -13.65 -18.49
C GLN A 165 1.19 -12.22 -18.69
N ALA A 166 2.13 -11.80 -17.85
CA ALA A 166 2.84 -10.55 -18.05
C ALA A 166 3.94 -10.75 -19.10
N GLN A 167 4.11 -9.76 -19.98
CA GLN A 167 5.23 -9.72 -20.90
C GLN A 167 6.57 -9.61 -20.15
N ARG A 168 6.53 -8.96 -18.97
CA ARG A 168 7.70 -8.69 -18.11
C ARG A 168 7.22 -8.33 -16.71
N ILE A 169 7.97 -8.76 -15.70
CA ILE A 169 7.80 -8.36 -14.30
C ILE A 169 9.15 -7.81 -13.83
N ASP A 170 9.13 -6.59 -13.29
CA ASP A 170 10.28 -5.96 -12.65
C ASP A 170 10.07 -5.95 -11.14
N ILE A 171 11.11 -6.25 -10.38
CA ILE A 171 11.15 -6.25 -8.93
C ILE A 171 12.34 -5.39 -8.49
N GLU A 172 12.09 -4.44 -7.58
CA GLU A 172 13.09 -3.43 -7.22
C GLU A 172 14.24 -3.99 -6.36
N PHE A 173 13.96 -5.02 -5.56
CA PHE A 173 14.98 -5.66 -4.74
C PHE A 173 15.76 -6.73 -5.51
N GLU A 174 17.00 -6.95 -5.08
CA GLU A 174 17.84 -8.07 -5.52
C GLU A 174 17.16 -9.42 -5.29
N ALA A 175 17.48 -10.39 -6.15
CA ALA A 175 16.90 -11.73 -6.10
C ALA A 175 16.97 -12.31 -4.67
N PRO A 176 15.82 -12.62 -4.03
CA PRO A 176 15.82 -13.18 -2.69
C PRO A 176 16.20 -14.66 -2.73
N GLU A 177 16.54 -15.24 -1.58
CA GLU A 177 16.85 -16.68 -1.46
C GLU A 177 15.73 -17.61 -1.96
N TYR A 178 14.48 -17.12 -1.96
CA TYR A 178 13.31 -17.83 -2.46
C TYR A 178 12.92 -17.45 -3.89
N SER A 179 13.84 -16.88 -4.69
CA SER A 179 13.55 -16.41 -6.06
C SER A 179 12.96 -17.49 -6.97
N GLU A 180 13.31 -18.77 -6.75
CA GLU A 180 12.74 -19.90 -7.50
C GLU A 180 11.21 -20.03 -7.33
N GLN A 181 10.66 -19.56 -6.21
CA GLN A 181 9.22 -19.55 -5.97
C GLN A 181 8.46 -18.60 -6.90
N TYR A 182 9.11 -17.63 -7.55
CA TYR A 182 8.46 -16.74 -8.52
C TYR A 182 7.98 -17.47 -9.78
N SER A 183 8.40 -18.73 -10.00
CA SER A 183 7.82 -19.62 -11.02
C SER A 183 6.29 -19.77 -10.90
N VAL A 184 5.73 -19.50 -9.73
CA VAL A 184 4.28 -19.47 -9.48
C VAL A 184 3.55 -18.38 -10.28
N LEU A 185 4.28 -17.41 -10.84
CA LEU A 185 3.76 -16.34 -11.73
C LEU A 185 3.69 -16.77 -13.21
N GLY A 186 3.93 -18.06 -13.47
CA GLY A 186 3.92 -18.66 -14.81
C GLY A 186 5.13 -18.26 -15.64
N ASP A 187 4.96 -18.23 -16.96
CA ASP A 187 6.03 -17.93 -17.93
C ASP A 187 6.40 -16.43 -18.01
N SER A 188 5.94 -15.63 -17.04
CA SER A 188 6.21 -14.19 -17.00
C SER A 188 7.69 -13.95 -16.62
N PRO A 189 8.52 -13.34 -17.49
CA PRO A 189 9.93 -13.11 -17.18
C PRO A 189 10.09 -12.14 -15.99
N VAL A 190 10.81 -12.54 -14.95
CA VAL A 190 11.06 -11.74 -13.74
C VAL A 190 12.48 -11.17 -13.74
N HIS A 191 12.59 -9.85 -13.59
CA HIS A 191 13.84 -9.12 -13.49
C HIS A 191 13.97 -8.49 -12.11
N PHE A 192 14.91 -8.99 -11.31
CA PHE A 192 15.25 -8.43 -9.99
C PHE A 192 16.27 -7.29 -10.11
N GLY A 193 16.36 -6.46 -9.07
CA GLY A 193 17.26 -5.29 -9.04
C GLY A 193 16.88 -4.19 -10.04
N ALA A 194 15.60 -4.11 -10.42
CA ALA A 194 15.09 -3.10 -11.34
C ALA A 194 14.77 -1.77 -10.62
N ASP A 195 14.37 -0.74 -11.38
CA ASP A 195 14.07 0.59 -10.81
C ASP A 195 12.70 0.66 -10.09
N ALA A 196 11.83 -0.33 -10.28
CA ALA A 196 10.47 -0.34 -9.73
C ALA A 196 9.88 -1.75 -9.62
N ASN A 197 8.90 -1.93 -8.72
CA ASN A 197 8.04 -3.13 -8.72
C ASN A 197 6.86 -2.92 -9.67
N GLN A 198 6.81 -3.69 -10.76
CA GLN A 198 5.79 -3.50 -11.79
C GLN A 198 5.64 -4.74 -12.66
N LEU A 199 4.47 -4.87 -13.30
CA LEU A 199 4.24 -5.87 -14.34
C LEU A 199 3.73 -5.19 -15.62
N ARG A 200 4.14 -5.74 -16.76
CA ARG A 200 3.84 -5.26 -18.09
C ARG A 200 2.81 -6.14 -18.76
N LEU A 201 1.70 -5.56 -19.18
CA LEU A 201 0.69 -6.23 -20.00
C LEU A 201 0.69 -5.61 -21.40
N ASN A 202 0.77 -6.44 -22.44
CA ASN A 202 0.69 -5.99 -23.83
C ASN A 202 -0.77 -5.69 -24.25
N GLN A 203 -0.96 -5.10 -25.44
CA GLN A 203 -2.29 -4.76 -25.93
C GLN A 203 -3.27 -5.97 -26.00
N PRO A 204 -2.87 -7.15 -26.53
CA PRO A 204 -3.74 -8.33 -26.53
C PRO A 204 -4.20 -8.75 -25.13
N THR A 205 -3.28 -8.84 -24.16
CA THR A 205 -3.60 -9.22 -22.78
C THR A 205 -4.54 -8.22 -22.12
N LEU A 206 -4.32 -6.92 -22.32
CA LEU A 206 -5.23 -5.87 -21.85
C LEU A 206 -6.62 -5.94 -22.48
N GLY A 207 -6.72 -6.47 -23.69
CA GLY A 207 -7.96 -6.64 -24.45
C GLY A 207 -8.76 -7.89 -24.09
N LEU A 208 -8.21 -8.81 -23.28
CA LEU A 208 -8.92 -10.02 -22.85
C LEU A 208 -10.23 -9.67 -22.18
N ARG A 209 -11.32 -10.26 -22.69
CA ARG A 209 -12.70 -9.94 -22.30
C ARG A 209 -13.08 -10.65 -21.01
N ASN A 210 -13.90 -9.96 -20.21
CA ASN A 210 -14.59 -10.59 -19.09
C ASN A 210 -15.91 -11.21 -19.61
N PRO A 211 -16.05 -12.54 -19.61
CA PRO A 211 -17.28 -13.21 -20.05
C PRO A 211 -18.49 -12.95 -19.13
N GLN A 212 -18.25 -12.49 -17.90
CA GLN A 212 -19.29 -12.16 -16.92
C GLN A 212 -19.65 -10.66 -16.90
N HIS A 213 -19.18 -9.87 -17.87
CA HIS A 213 -19.45 -8.44 -17.93
C HIS A 213 -20.93 -8.15 -18.14
N CYS A 214 -21.54 -7.40 -17.21
CA CYS A 214 -22.84 -6.79 -17.40
C CYS A 214 -22.68 -5.26 -17.49
N PRO A 215 -22.96 -4.62 -18.66
CA PRO A 215 -22.74 -3.19 -18.85
C PRO A 215 -23.47 -2.29 -17.84
N SER A 216 -24.73 -2.61 -17.52
CA SER A 216 -25.53 -1.81 -16.56
C SER A 216 -25.00 -1.93 -15.13
N THR A 217 -24.65 -3.15 -14.70
CA THR A 217 -24.04 -3.40 -13.38
C THR A 217 -22.70 -2.69 -13.26
N TRP A 218 -21.84 -2.76 -14.28
CA TRP A 218 -20.56 -2.05 -14.32
C TRP A 218 -20.73 -0.54 -14.13
N GLN A 219 -21.64 0.09 -14.88
CA GLN A 219 -21.88 1.54 -14.76
C GLN A 219 -22.44 1.94 -13.40
N LEU A 220 -23.34 1.12 -12.82
CA LEU A 220 -23.86 1.34 -11.47
C LEU A 220 -22.74 1.26 -10.43
N LEU A 221 -21.92 0.23 -10.49
CA LEU A 221 -20.82 0.00 -9.55
C LEU A 221 -19.73 1.07 -9.64
N LEU A 222 -19.40 1.54 -10.85
CA LEU A 222 -18.53 2.71 -11.05
C LEU A 222 -19.08 3.94 -10.35
N LYS A 223 -20.38 4.25 -10.54
CA LYS A 223 -21.02 5.39 -9.89
C LYS A 223 -20.96 5.29 -8.37
N LEU A 224 -21.19 4.11 -7.80
CA LEU A 224 -21.07 3.87 -6.37
C LEU A 224 -19.63 4.06 -5.88
N CYS A 225 -18.63 3.53 -6.60
CA CYS A 225 -17.22 3.75 -6.27
C CYS A 225 -16.84 5.23 -6.27
N GLU A 226 -17.28 5.99 -7.27
CA GLU A 226 -17.02 7.43 -7.35
C GLU A 226 -17.67 8.17 -6.18
N GLN A 227 -18.90 7.81 -5.81
CA GLN A 227 -19.59 8.41 -4.66
C GLN A 227 -18.87 8.13 -3.34
N GLU A 228 -18.45 6.87 -3.10
CA GLU A 228 -17.69 6.50 -1.90
C GLU A 228 -16.32 7.19 -1.87
N LEU A 229 -15.63 7.25 -3.02
CA LEU A 229 -14.34 7.93 -3.13
C LEU A 229 -14.48 9.44 -2.91
N GLU A 230 -15.55 10.04 -3.43
CA GLU A 230 -15.89 11.44 -3.19
C GLU A 230 -16.17 11.66 -1.70
N GLN A 231 -16.95 10.81 -1.03
CA GLN A 231 -17.19 10.92 0.41
C GLN A 231 -15.91 10.83 1.24
N LEU A 232 -14.99 9.92 0.90
CA LEU A 232 -13.68 9.81 1.54
C LEU A 232 -12.79 11.03 1.30
N THR A 233 -13.04 11.81 0.23
CA THR A 233 -12.22 12.96 -0.17
C THR A 233 -12.86 14.33 0.12
N ARG A 234 -14.19 14.41 0.26
CA ARG A 234 -14.99 15.65 0.36
C ARG A 234 -14.67 16.51 1.57
N THR A 235 -14.35 15.88 2.69
CA THR A 235 -14.05 16.56 3.96
C THR A 235 -12.57 16.79 4.20
N ARG A 236 -11.73 16.59 3.18
CA ARG A 236 -10.28 16.72 3.37
C ARG A 236 -9.83 18.16 3.27
N SER A 237 -9.38 18.70 4.40
CA SER A 237 -8.73 20.00 4.47
C SER A 237 -7.52 20.06 3.52
N LEU A 238 -7.11 21.27 3.14
CA LEU A 238 -5.91 21.47 2.33
C LEU A 238 -4.68 20.84 3.03
N ARG A 239 -4.61 20.95 4.35
CA ARG A 239 -3.63 20.25 5.20
C ARG A 239 -3.62 18.74 4.95
N GLU A 240 -4.75 18.06 5.01
CA GLU A 240 -4.82 16.60 4.80
C GLU A 240 -4.42 16.16 3.39
N ARG A 241 -4.72 16.99 2.38
CA ARG A 241 -4.25 16.77 1.01
C ARG A 241 -2.73 16.86 0.93
N ILE A 242 -2.13 17.89 1.54
CA ILE A 242 -0.67 18.05 1.59
C ILE A 242 -0.02 16.90 2.35
N THR A 243 -0.53 16.54 3.53
CA THR A 243 0.02 15.44 4.35
C THR A 243 0.08 14.13 3.59
N ARG A 244 -0.92 13.79 2.75
CA ARG A 244 -0.88 12.58 1.92
C ARG A 244 0.13 12.67 0.76
N LEU A 245 0.28 13.84 0.14
CA LEU A 245 1.28 14.03 -0.91
C LEU A 245 2.70 13.92 -0.37
N LEU A 246 2.94 14.38 0.87
CA LEU A 246 4.26 14.34 1.48
C LEU A 246 4.84 12.91 1.59
N GLY A 247 4.03 11.86 1.62
CA GLY A 247 4.55 10.52 1.94
C GLY A 247 5.49 9.91 0.95
N PRO A 248 5.08 9.76 -0.30
CA PRO A 248 6.00 9.37 -1.36
C PRO A 248 7.19 10.33 -1.49
N MET A 249 7.06 11.59 -1.03
CA MET A 249 8.09 12.63 -1.19
C MET A 249 9.12 12.68 -0.07
N LEU A 250 8.81 12.19 1.13
CA LEU A 250 9.73 12.21 2.28
C LEU A 250 10.85 11.13 2.18
N ASN A 251 10.82 10.29 1.16
CA ASN A 251 11.81 9.24 0.94
C ASN A 251 13.10 9.81 0.33
N GLY A 252 14.27 9.25 0.68
CA GLY A 252 15.54 9.59 0.03
C GLY A 252 16.40 10.64 0.75
N GLY A 253 16.11 10.99 2.00
CA GLY A 253 16.88 12.01 2.74
C GLY A 253 16.74 13.45 2.19
N ARG A 254 15.82 13.67 1.25
CA ARG A 254 15.49 14.97 0.67
C ARG A 254 14.21 15.53 1.30
N GLU A 255 14.23 16.82 1.62
CA GLU A 255 13.06 17.54 2.11
C GLU A 255 12.18 18.01 0.92
N PRO A 256 10.88 17.67 0.91
CA PRO A 256 9.90 18.22 -0.04
C PRO A 256 9.82 19.74 0.06
N ASP A 257 9.79 20.43 -1.08
CA ASP A 257 9.55 21.87 -1.13
C ASP A 257 8.08 22.22 -1.45
N LEU A 258 7.74 23.52 -1.37
CA LEU A 258 6.38 23.99 -1.56
C LEU A 258 5.96 23.90 -3.03
N GLU A 259 6.91 24.10 -3.93
CA GLU A 259 6.75 24.12 -5.38
C GLU A 259 6.34 22.74 -5.91
N GLU A 260 7.01 21.67 -5.45
CA GLU A 260 6.67 20.29 -5.80
C GLU A 260 5.25 19.90 -5.35
N VAL A 261 4.86 20.32 -4.14
CA VAL A 261 3.51 20.06 -3.61
C VAL A 261 2.47 20.86 -4.38
N ALA A 262 2.75 22.12 -4.71
CA ALA A 262 1.87 22.97 -5.51
C ALA A 262 1.63 22.38 -6.91
N ALA A 263 2.68 21.89 -7.57
CA ALA A 263 2.60 21.22 -8.86
C ALA A 263 1.70 19.97 -8.80
N ARG A 264 1.87 19.11 -7.80
CA ARG A 264 1.01 17.92 -7.60
C ARG A 264 -0.45 18.27 -7.28
N LEU A 265 -0.69 19.40 -6.61
CA LEU A 265 -2.03 19.92 -6.36
C LEU A 265 -2.64 20.66 -7.56
N LYS A 266 -1.87 20.87 -8.65
CA LYS A 266 -2.23 21.70 -9.80
C LYS A 266 -2.61 23.13 -9.38
N LEU A 267 -1.85 23.71 -8.44
CA LEU A 267 -2.04 25.06 -7.93
C LEU A 267 -0.76 25.89 -8.13
N PRO A 268 -0.85 27.20 -8.41
CA PRO A 268 0.28 28.10 -8.29
C PRO A 268 0.79 28.16 -6.84
N THR A 269 2.10 28.25 -6.64
CA THR A 269 2.76 28.29 -5.32
C THR A 269 2.20 29.41 -4.43
N TRP A 270 1.97 30.60 -4.98
CA TRP A 270 1.41 31.74 -4.23
C TRP A 270 -0.03 31.46 -3.75
N THR A 271 -0.85 30.79 -4.57
CA THR A 271 -2.22 30.40 -4.21
C THR A 271 -2.22 29.40 -3.07
N LEU A 272 -1.31 28.41 -3.11
CA LEU A 272 -1.14 27.44 -2.04
C LEU A 272 -0.72 28.13 -0.74
N ARG A 273 0.25 29.05 -0.81
CA ARG A 273 0.74 29.81 0.34
C ARG A 273 -0.34 30.67 0.98
N ARG A 274 -1.14 31.38 0.16
CA ARG A 274 -2.28 32.18 0.63
C ARG A 274 -3.33 31.31 1.31
N LYS A 275 -3.79 30.23 0.67
CA LYS A 275 -4.78 29.31 1.25
C LYS A 275 -4.33 28.72 2.58
N LEU A 276 -3.03 28.42 2.73
CA LEU A 276 -2.49 27.94 4.00
C LEU A 276 -2.50 29.02 5.08
N ALA A 277 -2.15 30.26 4.74
CA ALA A 277 -2.22 31.38 5.65
C ALA A 277 -3.66 31.70 6.09
N ASP A 278 -4.62 31.61 5.16
CA ASP A 278 -6.06 31.76 5.45
C ASP A 278 -6.56 30.67 6.43
N GLU A 279 -5.98 29.47 6.39
CA GLU A 279 -6.20 28.38 7.36
C GLU A 279 -5.34 28.50 8.64
N GLY A 280 -4.63 29.62 8.84
CA GLY A 280 -3.79 29.86 10.01
C GLY A 280 -2.55 28.97 10.10
N THR A 281 -2.05 28.48 8.95
CA THR A 281 -0.91 27.57 8.91
C THR A 281 0.09 27.88 7.79
N GLN A 282 1.16 27.11 7.75
CA GLN A 282 2.20 27.21 6.72
C GLN A 282 2.72 25.82 6.37
N PHE A 283 3.23 25.65 5.16
CA PHE A 283 3.70 24.36 4.66
C PHE A 283 4.73 23.72 5.59
N ARG A 284 5.70 24.50 6.09
CA ARG A 284 6.72 24.01 7.00
C ARG A 284 6.16 23.48 8.32
N ALA A 285 5.04 24.03 8.80
CA ALA A 285 4.35 23.51 9.98
C ALA A 285 3.70 22.16 9.67
N ILE A 286 2.99 22.04 8.55
CA ILE A 286 2.37 20.77 8.10
C ILE A 286 3.43 19.68 7.88
N LEU A 287 4.56 20.03 7.27
CA LEU A 287 5.68 19.12 7.06
C LEU A 287 6.25 18.60 8.39
N ASN A 288 6.50 19.49 9.36
CA ASN A 288 7.00 19.11 10.67
C ASN A 288 5.99 18.27 11.47
N ASP A 289 4.70 18.64 11.45
CA ASP A 289 3.63 17.86 12.08
C ASP A 289 3.56 16.46 11.48
N THR A 290 3.61 16.36 10.14
CA THR A 290 3.59 15.09 9.42
C THR A 290 4.80 14.23 9.79
N ARG A 291 6.01 14.80 9.78
CA ARG A 291 7.23 14.09 10.18
C ARG A 291 7.19 13.64 11.64
N ARG A 292 6.68 14.47 12.56
CA ARG A 292 6.53 14.11 13.98
C ARG A 292 5.59 12.92 14.15
N ASP A 293 4.40 13.00 13.58
CA ASP A 293 3.38 11.98 13.74
C ASP A 293 3.82 10.63 13.13
N LEU A 294 4.48 10.68 11.97
CA LEU A 294 5.10 9.50 11.35
C LEU A 294 6.26 8.96 12.19
N ALA A 295 7.13 9.82 12.72
CA ALA A 295 8.22 9.40 13.60
C ALA A 295 7.70 8.65 14.82
N MET A 296 6.68 9.19 15.50
CA MET A 296 6.06 8.52 16.63
C MET A 296 5.46 7.17 16.22
N THR A 297 4.80 7.11 15.06
CA THR A 297 4.23 5.87 14.53
C THR A 297 5.31 4.84 14.18
N TYR A 298 6.41 5.25 13.55
CA TYR A 298 7.53 4.36 13.25
C TYR A 298 8.20 3.84 14.52
N ILE A 299 8.45 4.69 15.50
CA ILE A 299 9.11 4.27 16.75
C ILE A 299 8.24 3.32 17.56
N ARG A 300 6.91 3.55 17.59
CA ARG A 300 5.96 2.73 18.32
C ARG A 300 5.66 1.41 17.62
N ASP A 301 5.40 1.45 16.32
CA ASP A 301 4.78 0.33 15.61
C ASP A 301 5.76 -0.53 14.79
N THR A 302 7.05 -0.16 14.74
CA THR A 302 8.09 -0.86 13.96
C THR A 302 9.41 -1.00 14.72
N GLU A 303 10.25 -1.93 14.26
CA GLU A 303 11.59 -2.20 14.81
C GLU A 303 12.72 -1.44 14.09
N LEU A 304 12.38 -0.47 13.22
CA LEU A 304 13.36 0.26 12.41
C LEU A 304 14.44 0.95 13.25
N ALA A 305 15.68 0.94 12.78
CA ALA A 305 16.76 1.71 13.37
C ALA A 305 16.50 3.22 13.21
N PHE A 306 16.99 4.05 14.13
CA PHE A 306 16.74 5.50 14.06
C PHE A 306 17.34 6.16 12.82
N GLY A 307 18.42 5.59 12.25
CA GLY A 307 18.96 6.03 10.96
C GLY A 307 17.99 5.78 9.80
N GLU A 308 17.34 4.62 9.77
CA GLU A 308 16.31 4.30 8.77
C GLU A 308 15.10 5.22 8.93
N ILE A 309 14.63 5.44 10.16
CA ILE A 309 13.53 6.38 10.43
C ILE A 309 13.90 7.80 9.97
N ALA A 310 15.14 8.24 10.19
CA ALA A 310 15.60 9.54 9.71
C ALA A 310 15.54 9.64 8.18
N TYR A 311 16.02 8.61 7.49
CA TYR A 311 15.99 8.53 6.03
C TYR A 311 14.56 8.55 5.47
N LEU A 312 13.64 7.76 6.05
CA LEU A 312 12.23 7.67 5.66
C LEU A 312 11.44 8.97 5.88
N LEU A 313 11.94 9.84 6.76
CA LEU A 313 11.34 11.14 7.07
C LEU A 313 12.06 12.29 6.35
N GLY A 314 12.98 11.99 5.43
CA GLY A 314 13.68 12.98 4.63
C GLY A 314 14.66 13.83 5.44
N PHE A 315 15.23 13.29 6.52
CA PHE A 315 16.31 13.94 7.25
C PHE A 315 17.67 13.62 6.65
N ALA A 316 18.54 14.63 6.56
CA ALA A 316 19.91 14.46 6.08
C ALA A 316 20.79 13.54 6.97
N SER A 317 20.42 13.35 8.25
CA SER A 317 21.13 12.44 9.15
C SER A 317 20.29 12.01 10.36
N ALA A 318 20.69 10.89 10.99
CA ALA A 318 20.09 10.42 12.24
C ALA A 318 20.19 11.46 13.37
N GLN A 319 21.29 12.23 13.43
CA GLN A 319 21.45 13.30 14.42
C GLN A 319 20.46 14.44 14.19
N ALA A 320 20.21 14.82 12.92
CA ALA A 320 19.20 15.84 12.60
C ALA A 320 17.80 15.39 13.03
N PHE A 321 17.47 14.12 12.79
CA PHE A 321 16.23 13.51 13.26
C PHE A 321 16.13 13.51 14.79
N GLN A 322 17.16 13.08 15.52
CA GLN A 322 17.14 13.05 16.99
C GLN A 322 16.91 14.44 17.60
N ARG A 323 17.58 15.48 17.07
CA ARG A 323 17.37 16.87 17.50
C ARG A 323 15.94 17.33 17.25
N ALA A 324 15.40 17.04 16.06
CA ALA A 324 14.03 17.39 15.70
C ALA A 324 13.02 16.67 16.60
N PHE A 325 13.19 15.36 16.83
CA PHE A 325 12.32 14.56 17.68
C PHE A 325 12.31 15.04 19.13
N ARG A 326 13.49 15.35 19.69
CA ARG A 326 13.60 15.92 21.05
C ARG A 326 12.89 17.26 21.16
N ARG A 327 13.01 18.12 20.14
CA ARG A 327 12.30 19.40 20.09
C ARG A 327 10.77 19.22 20.02
N TRP A 328 10.29 18.18 19.35
CA TRP A 328 8.85 17.93 19.21
C TRP A 328 8.21 17.29 20.44
N ASN A 329 8.92 16.37 21.09
CA ASN A 329 8.34 15.46 22.09
C ASN A 329 8.95 15.60 23.48
N ASN A 330 9.89 16.53 23.67
CA ASN A 330 10.66 16.75 24.92
C ASN A 330 11.41 15.52 25.47
N GLN A 331 11.58 14.48 24.65
CA GLN A 331 12.29 13.24 24.98
C GLN A 331 13.02 12.72 23.73
N THR A 332 14.03 11.88 23.94
CA THR A 332 14.76 11.25 22.84
C THR A 332 13.93 10.12 22.18
N PRO A 333 14.19 9.78 20.90
CA PRO A 333 13.55 8.63 20.25
C PRO A 333 13.70 7.31 21.04
N GLY A 334 14.85 7.11 21.69
CA GLY A 334 15.13 5.92 22.50
C GLY A 334 14.31 5.85 23.78
N GLU A 335 14.15 6.96 24.49
CA GLU A 335 13.28 7.05 25.67
C GLU A 335 11.82 6.79 25.29
N PHE A 336 11.37 7.38 24.18
CA PHE A 336 10.02 7.15 23.66
C PHE A 336 9.80 5.68 23.28
N ARG A 337 10.75 5.02 22.60
CA ARG A 337 10.62 3.58 22.27
C ARG A 337 10.49 2.72 23.53
N ARG A 338 11.32 3.01 24.56
CA ARG A 338 11.28 2.26 25.81
C ARG A 338 9.94 2.45 26.53
N SER A 339 9.42 3.67 26.64
CA SER A 339 8.15 3.90 27.32
C SER A 339 6.98 3.19 26.64
N GLN A 340 6.94 3.17 25.30
CA GLN A 340 5.89 2.46 24.56
C GLN A 340 5.94 0.94 24.77
N ARG A 341 7.14 0.34 24.87
CA ARG A 341 7.30 -1.11 25.13
C ARG A 341 6.93 -1.53 26.55
N HIS A 342 6.93 -0.62 27.52
CA HIS A 342 6.51 -0.93 28.89
C HIS A 342 5.00 -0.72 29.10
N SER A 343 4.30 -0.11 28.14
CA SER A 343 2.86 0.20 28.20
C SER A 343 2.01 -0.66 27.24
N ALA A 344 2.63 -1.53 26.45
CA ALA A 344 2.01 -2.50 25.57
C ALA A 344 2.22 -3.90 26.13
#